data_AF-A0A8J2KEN4-F1
#
_entry.id   AF-A0A8J2KEN4-F1
#
_cell.length_a   1.000
_cell.length_b   1.000
_cell.length_c   1.000
_cell.angle_alpha   90.00
_cell.angle_beta   90.00
_cell.angle_gamma   90.00
#
_symmetry.space_group_name_H-M   'P 1'
#
loop_
_entity.id
_entity.type
_entity.pdbx_description
1 polymer ?
#
loop_
_entity_poly.entity_id
_entity_poly.type
_entity_poly.pdbx_seq_one_letter_code
_entity_poly.pdbx_strand_id
1 'polypeptide(L)'
;MNNTEQRHQDMKSNWLFTCTCRRCEDEGELGTFMSSGTIGSKITTISDGCLENGTDSIYHIKSSLPNDFSDVDSLETWLQKFDTDKYLHPNHSIFSQVKLFLSLYYGRQLGGIKALTNERLLRKYQFCCEIMEIFKIIYPGVYQCKGELLFELWTTVRELNTRGIQYSLQQDHTETVLVSRAYEILRHSIVLSPFHHMKEILEDEYPELRTFKGNSSHSPSSS
;
A
#
# COMPACT_ATOMS: atom_id res chain seq x y z
N MET A 1 6.77 0.39 -4.55
CA MET A 1 7.11 -0.46 -3.38
C MET A 1 8.08 -1.50 -3.87
N ASN A 2 9.33 -1.48 -3.40
CA ASN A 2 10.39 -2.28 -4.03
C ASN A 2 10.64 -3.54 -3.21
N ASN A 3 10.61 -4.69 -3.90
CA ASN A 3 11.07 -5.96 -3.35
C ASN A 3 12.61 -5.96 -3.19
N THR A 4 13.16 -7.03 -2.64
CA THR A 4 14.60 -7.13 -2.35
C THR A 4 15.46 -7.07 -3.61
N GLU A 5 15.05 -7.73 -4.69
CA GLU A 5 15.77 -7.69 -5.96
C GLU A 5 15.84 -6.26 -6.54
N GLN A 6 14.69 -5.59 -6.67
CA GLN A 6 14.64 -4.22 -7.16
C GLN A 6 15.46 -3.28 -6.27
N ARG A 7 15.39 -3.46 -4.94
CA ARG A 7 16.20 -2.66 -4.02
C ARG A 7 17.69 -2.89 -4.22
N HIS A 8 18.15 -4.12 -4.47
CA HIS A 8 19.55 -4.38 -4.79
C HIS A 8 19.97 -3.73 -6.10
N GLN A 9 19.13 -3.78 -7.14
CA GLN A 9 19.38 -3.11 -8.41
C GLN A 9 19.51 -1.59 -8.21
N ASP A 10 18.58 -0.97 -7.47
CA ASP A 10 18.60 0.47 -7.17
C ASP A 10 19.84 0.85 -6.34
N MET A 11 20.16 0.06 -5.31
CA MET A 11 21.32 0.30 -4.43
C MET A 11 22.64 0.21 -5.17
N LYS A 12 22.77 -0.80 -6.03
CA LYS A 12 23.97 -1.01 -6.85
C LYS A 12 24.12 0.06 -7.93
N SER A 13 23.03 0.44 -8.61
CA SER A 13 23.09 1.41 -9.71
C SER A 13 23.34 2.85 -9.23
N ASN A 14 22.76 3.25 -8.10
CA ASN A 14 22.85 4.63 -7.62
C ASN A 14 23.92 4.84 -6.54
N TRP A 15 24.26 3.80 -5.77
CA TRP A 15 25.19 3.90 -4.63
C TRP A 15 26.29 2.83 -4.62
N LEU A 16 26.37 1.97 -5.64
CA LEU A 16 27.45 1.00 -5.86
C LEU A 16 27.68 0.00 -4.72
N PHE A 17 26.65 -0.33 -3.95
CA PHE A 17 26.71 -1.38 -2.93
C PHE A 17 25.48 -2.30 -2.97
N THR A 18 25.62 -3.50 -2.38
CA THR A 18 24.50 -4.42 -2.15
C THR A 18 24.15 -4.41 -0.67
N CYS A 19 22.87 -4.20 -0.35
CA CYS A 19 22.43 -4.13 1.03
C CYS A 19 22.32 -5.53 1.65
N THR A 20 22.77 -5.68 2.89
CA THR A 20 22.71 -6.92 3.67
C THR A 20 21.92 -6.71 4.96
N CYS A 21 20.87 -5.88 4.92
CA CYS A 21 20.02 -5.73 6.10
C CYS A 21 19.15 -6.98 6.31
N ARG A 22 18.62 -7.15 7.52
CA ARG A 22 17.77 -8.30 7.90
C ARG A 22 16.68 -8.64 6.88
N ARG A 23 16.07 -7.65 6.22
CA ARG A 23 15.06 -7.90 5.18
C ARG A 23 15.64 -8.49 3.90
N CYS A 24 16.81 -7.99 3.47
CA CYS A 24 17.48 -8.47 2.26
C CYS A 24 18.10 -9.86 2.43
N GLU A 25 18.41 -10.24 3.66
CA GLU A 25 18.96 -11.56 4.01
C GLU A 25 17.86 -12.60 4.32
N ASP A 26 16.60 -12.17 4.48
CA ASP A 26 15.48 -13.03 4.81
C ASP A 26 14.68 -13.40 3.54
N GLU A 27 14.56 -14.71 3.24
CA GLU A 27 13.85 -15.20 2.04
C GLU A 27 12.37 -14.79 2.00
N GLY A 28 11.73 -14.67 3.17
CA GLY A 28 10.34 -14.22 3.29
C GLY A 28 10.17 -12.70 3.31
N GLU A 29 11.27 -11.94 3.20
CA GLU A 29 11.29 -10.48 3.33
C GLU A 29 10.56 -9.99 4.59
N LEU A 30 10.88 -10.62 5.72
CA LEU A 30 10.25 -10.43 7.04
C LEU A 30 8.76 -10.74 7.04
N GLY A 31 8.35 -11.74 6.26
CA GLY A 31 6.96 -12.18 6.11
C GLY A 31 6.14 -11.38 5.11
N THR A 32 6.75 -10.46 4.36
CA THR A 32 6.04 -9.70 3.31
C THR A 32 5.91 -10.48 2.00
N PHE A 33 6.85 -11.38 1.70
CA PHE A 33 6.84 -12.21 0.48
C PHE A 33 6.71 -11.39 -0.82
N MET A 34 7.32 -10.20 -0.88
CA MET A 34 7.20 -9.26 -2.00
C MET A 34 7.95 -9.70 -3.28
N SER A 35 8.82 -10.70 -3.15
CA SER A 35 9.59 -11.36 -4.21
C SER A 35 9.13 -12.79 -4.44
N SER A 36 8.04 -13.22 -3.79
CA SER A 36 7.64 -14.63 -3.81
C SER A 36 6.52 -14.90 -4.80
N GLY A 37 6.50 -16.14 -5.28
CA GLY A 37 5.37 -16.72 -5.99
C GLY A 37 5.16 -18.17 -5.61
N THR A 38 4.33 -18.84 -6.38
CA THR A 38 3.87 -20.19 -6.05
C THR A 38 4.16 -21.15 -7.19
N ILE A 39 4.84 -22.25 -6.86
CA ILE A 39 5.03 -23.40 -7.75
C ILE A 39 4.24 -24.55 -7.15
N GLY A 40 3.08 -24.86 -7.76
CA GLY A 40 2.08 -25.73 -7.14
C GLY A 40 1.56 -25.09 -5.85
N SER A 41 1.70 -25.78 -4.72
CA SER A 41 1.29 -25.29 -3.40
C SER A 41 2.43 -24.69 -2.54
N LYS A 42 3.66 -24.64 -3.07
CA LYS A 42 4.82 -24.13 -2.33
C LYS A 42 5.10 -22.67 -2.68
N ILE A 43 5.25 -21.84 -1.65
CA ILE A 43 5.76 -20.48 -1.76
C ILE A 43 7.27 -20.56 -1.97
N THR A 44 7.77 -19.88 -2.99
CA THR A 44 9.20 -19.78 -3.28
C THR A 44 9.56 -18.35 -3.64
N THR A 45 10.78 -17.95 -3.36
CA THR A 45 11.35 -16.72 -3.92
C THR A 45 11.47 -16.89 -5.42
N ILE A 46 10.95 -15.93 -6.17
CA ILE A 46 11.02 -15.90 -7.63
C ILE A 46 11.82 -14.66 -8.00
N SER A 47 13.03 -14.87 -8.49
CA SER A 47 13.75 -13.79 -9.17
C SER A 47 13.03 -13.45 -10.47
N ASP A 48 13.09 -12.19 -10.90
CA ASP A 48 12.43 -11.69 -12.13
C ASP A 48 12.70 -12.56 -13.39
N GLY A 49 13.75 -13.38 -13.39
CA GLY A 49 14.14 -14.28 -14.49
C GLY A 49 13.66 -15.75 -14.45
N CYS A 50 13.03 -16.28 -13.39
CA CYS A 50 12.79 -17.73 -13.27
C CYS A 50 11.37 -18.10 -12.84
N LEU A 51 10.43 -18.21 -13.78
CA LEU A 51 9.24 -19.06 -13.62
C LEU A 51 9.50 -20.34 -14.44
N GLU A 52 9.86 -21.43 -13.78
CA GLU A 52 10.33 -22.68 -14.43
C GLU A 52 9.26 -23.42 -15.26
N ASN A 53 8.01 -22.96 -15.30
CA ASN A 53 6.98 -23.54 -16.15
C ASN A 53 6.35 -22.44 -17.01
N GLY A 54 6.87 -22.30 -18.22
CA GLY A 54 6.59 -21.18 -19.12
C GLY A 54 5.12 -20.98 -19.48
N THR A 55 4.73 -19.70 -19.49
CA THR A 55 4.25 -18.93 -20.67
C THR A 55 4.19 -17.44 -20.33
N ASP A 56 4.02 -17.10 -19.04
CA ASP A 56 4.05 -15.74 -18.52
C ASP A 56 5.22 -15.57 -17.54
N SER A 57 6.37 -15.12 -18.03
CA SER A 57 7.46 -14.68 -17.15
C SER A 57 7.00 -13.48 -16.30
N ILE A 58 7.64 -13.23 -15.15
CA ILE A 58 7.38 -11.99 -14.37
C ILE A 58 7.53 -10.75 -15.27
N TYR A 59 8.44 -10.81 -16.24
CA TYR A 59 8.58 -9.80 -17.27
C TYR A 59 7.30 -9.60 -18.11
N HIS A 60 6.65 -10.67 -18.57
CA HIS A 60 5.39 -10.56 -19.30
C HIS A 60 4.29 -9.92 -18.43
N ILE A 61 4.15 -10.38 -17.18
CA ILE A 61 3.21 -9.81 -16.21
C ILE A 61 3.46 -8.31 -16.05
N LYS A 62 4.72 -7.90 -15.77
CA LYS A 62 5.13 -6.49 -15.67
C LYS A 62 4.84 -5.70 -16.94
N SER A 63 5.13 -6.25 -18.12
CA SER A 63 4.94 -5.57 -19.41
C SER A 63 3.47 -5.35 -19.77
N SER A 64 2.57 -6.16 -19.21
CA SER A 64 1.12 -6.06 -19.44
C SER A 64 0.41 -5.11 -18.48
N LEU A 65 1.11 -4.57 -17.47
CA LEU A 65 0.54 -3.69 -16.46
C LEU A 65 0.05 -2.38 -17.13
N PRO A 66 -1.16 -1.88 -16.81
CA PRO A 66 -1.63 -0.61 -17.32
C PRO A 66 -0.67 0.54 -16.96
N ASN A 67 -0.38 1.40 -17.93
CA ASN A 67 0.50 2.56 -17.73
C ASN A 67 -0.21 3.71 -16.99
N ASP A 68 -1.53 3.81 -17.14
CA ASP A 68 -2.35 4.79 -16.42
C ASP A 68 -2.92 4.16 -15.15
N PHE A 69 -2.31 4.49 -14.01
CA PHE A 69 -2.75 3.99 -12.70
C PHE A 69 -4.02 4.67 -12.17
N SER A 70 -4.53 5.69 -12.87
CA SER A 70 -5.82 6.29 -12.55
C SER A 70 -7.00 5.53 -13.15
N ASP A 71 -6.76 4.68 -14.16
CA ASP A 71 -7.75 3.76 -14.73
C ASP A 71 -7.95 2.55 -13.81
N VAL A 72 -8.85 2.73 -12.85
CA VAL A 72 -9.18 1.74 -11.81
C VAL A 72 -9.73 0.45 -12.42
N ASP A 73 -10.53 0.52 -13.49
CA ASP A 73 -11.18 -0.67 -14.05
C ASP A 73 -10.19 -1.54 -14.85
N SER A 74 -9.25 -0.91 -15.56
CA SER A 74 -8.13 -1.63 -16.20
C SER A 74 -7.23 -2.30 -15.16
N LEU A 75 -6.89 -1.60 -14.06
CA LEU A 75 -6.09 -2.17 -12.97
C LEU A 75 -6.80 -3.35 -12.28
N GLU A 76 -8.12 -3.26 -12.10
CA GLU A 76 -8.92 -4.32 -11.51
C GLU A 76 -8.99 -5.56 -12.39
N THR A 77 -9.23 -5.37 -13.67
CA THR A 77 -9.23 -6.45 -14.67
C THR A 77 -7.86 -7.15 -14.69
N TRP A 78 -6.78 -6.35 -14.67
CA TRP A 78 -5.42 -6.86 -14.64
C TRP A 78 -5.15 -7.66 -13.35
N LEU A 79 -5.49 -7.11 -12.18
CA LEU A 79 -5.26 -7.76 -10.89
C LEU A 79 -6.06 -9.07 -10.78
N GLN A 80 -7.33 -9.08 -11.22
CA GLN A 80 -8.18 -10.26 -11.19
C GLN A 80 -7.64 -11.38 -12.08
N LYS A 81 -7.15 -11.04 -13.28
CA LYS A 81 -6.54 -12.00 -14.20
C LYS A 81 -5.38 -12.73 -13.53
N PHE A 82 -4.38 -12.00 -13.05
CA PHE A 82 -3.15 -12.60 -12.54
C PHE A 82 -3.27 -13.16 -11.12
N ASP A 83 -4.22 -12.70 -10.30
CA ASP A 83 -4.52 -13.34 -9.02
C ASP A 83 -5.19 -14.72 -9.21
N THR A 84 -5.97 -14.91 -10.29
CA THR A 84 -6.61 -16.20 -10.61
C THR A 84 -5.58 -17.26 -11.00
N ASP A 85 -4.53 -16.85 -11.71
CA ASP A 85 -3.52 -17.78 -12.22
C ASP A 85 -2.55 -18.31 -11.15
N LYS A 86 -2.53 -17.69 -9.95
CA LYS A 86 -1.75 -18.12 -8.78
C LYS A 86 -0.27 -18.40 -9.08
N TYR A 87 0.36 -17.58 -9.93
CA TYR A 87 1.80 -17.64 -10.17
C TYR A 87 2.61 -16.84 -9.14
N LEU A 88 2.05 -15.73 -8.65
CA LEU A 88 2.70 -14.82 -7.72
C LEU A 88 1.99 -14.83 -6.37
N HIS A 89 2.76 -14.56 -5.31
CA HIS A 89 2.21 -14.45 -3.97
C HIS A 89 1.26 -13.24 -3.90
N PRO A 90 0.16 -13.26 -3.13
CA PRO A 90 -0.78 -12.14 -3.05
C PRO A 90 -0.15 -10.80 -2.61
N ASN A 91 0.99 -10.85 -1.92
CA ASN A 91 1.77 -9.68 -1.49
C ASN A 91 2.97 -9.38 -2.41
N HIS A 92 3.13 -10.10 -3.52
CA HIS A 92 4.18 -9.81 -4.49
C HIS A 92 4.16 -8.33 -4.86
N SER A 93 5.33 -7.71 -4.94
CA SER A 93 5.49 -6.25 -5.04
C SER A 93 4.64 -5.61 -6.13
N ILE A 94 4.48 -6.26 -7.28
CA ILE A 94 3.64 -5.77 -8.37
C ILE A 94 2.15 -5.72 -7.99
N PHE A 95 1.63 -6.74 -7.31
CA PHE A 95 0.25 -6.77 -6.85
C PHE A 95 0.03 -5.76 -5.74
N SER A 96 0.98 -5.67 -4.81
CA SER A 96 0.96 -4.66 -3.75
C SER A 96 0.96 -3.24 -4.33
N GLN A 97 1.76 -2.98 -5.37
CA GLN A 97 1.78 -1.70 -6.08
C GLN A 97 0.41 -1.37 -6.68
N VAL A 98 -0.23 -2.33 -7.37
CA VAL A 98 -1.57 -2.16 -7.95
C VAL A 98 -2.63 -1.93 -6.87
N LYS A 99 -2.64 -2.71 -5.79
CA LYS A 99 -3.55 -2.55 -4.65
C LYS A 99 -3.42 -1.18 -3.99
N LEU A 100 -2.19 -0.67 -3.86
CA LEU A 100 -1.94 0.70 -3.38
C LEU A 100 -2.60 1.73 -4.30
N PHE A 101 -2.38 1.64 -5.62
CA PHE A 101 -2.99 2.57 -6.56
C PHE A 101 -4.53 2.47 -6.57
N LEU A 102 -5.09 1.25 -6.55
CA LEU A 102 -6.53 1.05 -6.41
C LEU A 102 -7.06 1.72 -5.14
N SER A 103 -6.37 1.57 -4.01
CA SER A 103 -6.74 2.23 -2.74
C SER A 103 -6.76 3.75 -2.88
N LEU A 104 -5.76 4.34 -3.53
CA LEU A 104 -5.64 5.79 -3.71
C LEU A 104 -6.61 6.37 -4.75
N TYR A 105 -6.92 5.64 -5.82
CA TYR A 105 -7.71 6.15 -6.94
C TYR A 105 -9.19 5.75 -6.93
N TYR A 106 -9.58 4.76 -6.12
CA TYR A 106 -10.98 4.33 -6.04
C TYR A 106 -11.94 5.49 -5.77
N GLY A 107 -12.95 5.62 -6.64
CA GLY A 107 -14.04 6.59 -6.53
C GLY A 107 -13.70 7.97 -7.09
N ARG A 108 -12.42 8.31 -7.32
CA ARG A 108 -12.02 9.66 -7.76
C ARG A 108 -12.63 10.05 -9.11
N GLN A 109 -12.74 9.11 -10.05
CA GLN A 109 -13.34 9.34 -11.36
C GLN A 109 -14.88 9.20 -11.38
N LEU A 110 -15.49 8.66 -10.31
CA LEU A 110 -16.92 8.33 -10.26
C LEU A 110 -17.77 9.33 -9.45
N GLY A 111 -17.18 10.41 -8.93
CA GLY A 111 -17.87 11.36 -8.04
C GLY A 111 -17.50 11.21 -6.56
N GLY A 112 -16.36 10.59 -6.28
CA GLY A 112 -15.82 10.40 -4.94
C GLY A 112 -16.30 9.11 -4.27
N ILE A 113 -15.99 9.00 -2.97
CA ILE A 113 -16.24 7.76 -2.21
C ILE A 113 -17.73 7.40 -2.11
N LYS A 114 -18.61 8.40 -2.06
CA LYS A 114 -20.06 8.22 -1.99
C LYS A 114 -20.65 7.56 -3.23
N ALA A 115 -19.99 7.70 -4.38
CA ALA A 115 -20.44 7.11 -5.63
C ALA A 115 -19.98 5.64 -5.82
N LEU A 116 -19.07 5.14 -4.98
CA LEU A 116 -18.64 3.75 -5.03
C LEU A 116 -19.79 2.80 -4.68
N THR A 117 -19.82 1.65 -5.35
CA THR A 117 -20.67 0.52 -4.91
C THR A 117 -20.15 -0.03 -3.56
N ASN A 118 -21.02 -0.73 -2.83
CA ASN A 118 -20.62 -1.35 -1.55
C ASN A 118 -19.48 -2.37 -1.73
N GLU A 119 -19.47 -3.09 -2.86
CA GLU A 119 -18.41 -4.03 -3.21
C GLU A 119 -17.07 -3.31 -3.41
N ARG A 120 -17.03 -2.25 -4.24
CA ARG A 120 -15.81 -1.46 -4.46
C ARG A 120 -15.33 -0.80 -3.17
N LEU A 121 -16.24 -0.35 -2.31
CA LEU A 121 -15.91 0.25 -1.02
C LEU A 121 -15.28 -0.76 -0.04
N LEU A 122 -15.83 -1.97 0.07
CA LEU A 122 -15.24 -3.05 0.86
C LEU A 122 -13.88 -3.48 0.32
N ARG A 123 -13.74 -3.55 -1.01
CA ARG A 123 -12.48 -3.87 -1.66
C ARG A 123 -11.40 -2.80 -1.41
N LYS A 124 -11.77 -1.51 -1.45
CA LYS A 124 -10.91 -0.39 -1.04
C LYS A 124 -10.44 -0.55 0.41
N TYR A 125 -11.34 -0.91 1.34
CA TYR A 125 -10.97 -1.18 2.74
C TYR A 125 -9.95 -2.31 2.86
N GLN A 126 -10.20 -3.44 2.20
CA GLN A 126 -9.31 -4.60 2.22
C GLN A 126 -7.90 -4.24 1.72
N PHE A 127 -7.79 -3.56 0.57
CA PHE A 127 -6.49 -3.15 0.05
C PHE A 127 -5.78 -2.14 0.94
N CYS A 128 -6.49 -1.20 1.56
CA CYS A 128 -5.89 -0.30 2.55
C CYS A 128 -5.26 -1.07 3.72
N CYS A 129 -5.98 -2.07 4.25
CA CYS A 129 -5.49 -2.90 5.35
C CYS A 129 -4.26 -3.73 4.95
N GLU A 130 -4.34 -4.43 3.81
CA GLU A 130 -3.24 -5.27 3.30
C GLU A 130 -1.95 -4.45 3.08
N ILE A 131 -2.07 -3.28 2.43
CA ILE A 131 -0.90 -2.44 2.18
C ILE A 131 -0.38 -1.81 3.46
N MET A 132 -1.24 -1.52 4.45
CA MET A 132 -0.76 -1.01 5.74
C MET A 132 0.09 -2.03 6.49
N GLU A 133 -0.26 -3.33 6.44
CA GLU A 133 0.57 -4.40 7.01
C GLU A 133 1.94 -4.47 6.33
N ILE A 134 1.99 -4.32 5.01
CA ILE A 134 3.26 -4.26 4.28
C ILE A 134 4.07 -3.03 4.71
N PHE A 135 3.44 -1.85 4.77
CA PHE A 135 4.10 -0.61 5.18
C PHE A 135 4.68 -0.67 6.60
N LYS A 136 4.04 -1.38 7.55
CA LYS A 136 4.58 -1.60 8.90
C LYS A 136 5.97 -2.25 8.85
N ILE A 137 6.25 -3.08 7.84
CA ILE A 137 7.51 -3.81 7.68
C ILE A 137 8.50 -3.03 6.82
N ILE A 138 8.09 -2.57 5.63
CA ILE A 138 9.03 -1.99 4.65
C ILE A 138 9.30 -0.49 4.84
N TYR A 139 8.38 0.23 5.48
CA TYR A 139 8.47 1.67 5.76
C TYR A 139 8.03 1.96 7.22
N PRO A 140 8.80 1.48 8.22
CA PRO A 140 8.43 1.63 9.62
C PRO A 140 8.41 3.10 10.09
N GLY A 141 9.16 3.98 9.41
CA GLY A 141 9.23 5.42 9.70
C GLY A 141 8.11 6.25 9.03
N VAL A 142 8.38 7.56 8.92
CA VAL A 142 7.51 8.51 8.22
C VAL A 142 7.66 8.31 6.71
N TYR A 143 6.56 7.99 6.05
CA TYR A 143 6.49 7.82 4.61
C TYR A 143 5.22 8.49 4.09
N GLN A 144 5.35 9.46 3.19
CA GLN A 144 4.22 10.29 2.75
C GLN A 144 3.02 9.45 2.28
N CYS A 145 3.26 8.43 1.45
CA CYS A 145 2.20 7.57 0.94
C CYS A 145 1.48 6.76 2.04
N LYS A 146 2.13 6.51 3.18
CA LYS A 146 1.47 5.94 4.37
C LYS A 146 0.43 6.88 4.94
N GLY A 147 0.70 8.19 4.95
CA GLY A 147 -0.27 9.23 5.35
C GLY A 147 -1.45 9.31 4.39
N GLU A 148 -1.19 9.25 3.08
CA GLU A 148 -2.22 9.22 2.03
C GLU A 148 -3.12 7.98 2.18
N LEU A 149 -2.52 6.81 2.43
CA LEU A 149 -3.28 5.58 2.64
C LEU A 149 -4.11 5.59 3.94
N LEU A 150 -3.60 6.18 5.02
CA LEU A 150 -4.36 6.38 6.26
C LEU A 150 -5.56 7.31 6.05
N PHE A 151 -5.40 8.36 5.24
CA PHE A 151 -6.50 9.24 4.85
C PHE A 151 -7.57 8.49 4.04
N GLU A 152 -7.16 7.69 3.06
CA GLU A 152 -8.09 6.86 2.27
C GLU A 152 -8.81 5.83 3.13
N LEU A 153 -8.11 5.22 4.10
CA LEU A 153 -8.72 4.30 5.05
C LEU A 153 -9.73 5.00 5.95
N TRP A 154 -9.43 6.21 6.45
CA TRP A 154 -10.37 7.02 7.23
C TRP A 154 -11.67 7.31 6.48
N THR A 155 -11.57 7.85 5.26
CA THR A 155 -12.75 8.16 4.45
C THR A 155 -13.57 6.89 4.17
N THR A 156 -12.89 5.77 3.90
CA THR A 156 -13.50 4.46 3.65
C THR A 156 -14.26 3.94 4.87
N VAL A 157 -13.63 3.92 6.03
CA VAL A 157 -14.26 3.51 7.31
C VAL A 157 -15.48 4.39 7.61
N ARG A 158 -15.36 5.71 7.42
CA ARG A 158 -16.47 6.65 7.64
C ARG A 158 -17.65 6.36 6.73
N GLU A 159 -17.40 6.10 5.44
CA GLU A 159 -18.46 5.78 4.48
C GLU A 159 -19.09 4.40 4.76
N LEU A 160 -18.29 3.37 5.11
CA LEU A 160 -18.80 2.06 5.51
C LEU A 160 -19.74 2.17 6.72
N ASN A 161 -19.35 2.95 7.73
CA ASN A 161 -20.16 3.21 8.92
C ASN A 161 -21.45 3.97 8.57
N THR A 162 -21.34 4.99 7.71
CA THR A 162 -22.49 5.78 7.25
C THR A 162 -23.52 4.91 6.54
N ARG A 163 -23.07 3.92 5.76
CA ARG A 163 -23.94 2.96 5.05
C ARG A 163 -24.41 1.78 5.90
N GLY A 164 -23.91 1.63 7.13
CA GLY A 164 -24.21 0.46 7.98
C GLY A 164 -23.70 -0.87 7.41
N ILE A 165 -22.63 -0.85 6.61
CA ILE A 165 -22.05 -2.06 6.01
C ILE A 165 -21.21 -2.78 7.06
N GLN A 166 -21.36 -4.09 7.18
CA GLN A 166 -20.54 -4.90 8.09
C GLN A 166 -19.17 -5.19 7.49
N TYR A 167 -18.12 -5.02 8.31
CA TYR A 167 -16.73 -5.33 7.98
C TYR A 167 -15.95 -5.67 9.26
N SER A 168 -14.80 -6.31 9.13
CA SER A 168 -13.93 -6.62 10.27
C SER A 168 -13.08 -5.39 10.62
N LEU A 169 -13.57 -4.57 11.54
CA LEU A 169 -12.87 -3.39 12.03
C LEU A 169 -11.66 -3.80 12.89
N GLN A 170 -10.47 -3.30 12.54
CA GLN A 170 -9.27 -3.46 13.36
C GLN A 170 -9.23 -2.38 14.46
N GLN A 171 -8.61 -2.69 15.60
CA GLN A 171 -8.63 -1.81 16.78
C GLN A 171 -8.03 -0.41 16.50
N ASP A 172 -7.05 -0.32 15.60
CA ASP A 172 -6.38 0.92 15.20
C ASP A 172 -7.05 1.64 14.02
N HIS A 173 -8.19 1.15 13.53
CA HIS A 173 -8.97 1.76 12.43
C HIS A 173 -10.09 2.69 12.92
N THR A 174 -9.95 3.24 14.12
CA THR A 174 -10.89 4.27 14.61
C THR A 174 -10.63 5.60 13.92
N GLU A 175 -11.69 6.39 13.74
CA GLU A 175 -11.63 7.71 13.09
C GLU A 175 -10.54 8.60 13.69
N THR A 176 -10.50 8.74 15.02
CA THR A 176 -9.51 9.55 15.73
C THR A 176 -8.07 9.10 15.45
N VAL A 177 -7.80 7.78 15.45
CA VAL A 177 -6.46 7.25 15.23
C VAL A 177 -6.01 7.47 13.78
N LEU A 178 -6.90 7.20 12.82
CA LEU A 178 -6.58 7.33 11.40
C LEU A 178 -6.34 8.79 11.02
N VAL A 179 -7.23 9.70 11.43
CA VAL A 179 -7.10 11.15 11.17
C VAL A 179 -5.82 11.71 11.78
N SER A 180 -5.56 11.41 13.05
CA SER A 180 -4.38 11.95 13.76
C SER A 180 -3.08 11.48 13.09
N ARG A 181 -2.96 10.17 12.80
CA ARG A 181 -1.76 9.61 12.16
C ARG A 181 -1.58 10.07 10.72
N ALA A 182 -2.67 10.17 9.96
CA ALA A 182 -2.63 10.71 8.60
C ALA A 182 -2.09 12.15 8.63
N TYR A 183 -2.64 13.00 9.51
CA TYR A 183 -2.20 14.39 9.63
C TYR A 183 -0.74 14.52 10.08
N GLU A 184 -0.29 13.74 11.07
CA GLU A 184 1.11 13.74 11.53
C GLU A 184 2.11 13.49 10.40
N ILE A 185 1.76 12.62 9.45
CA ILE A 185 2.59 12.34 8.28
C ILE A 185 2.41 13.45 7.22
N LEU A 186 1.17 13.81 6.90
CA LEU A 186 0.84 14.70 5.79
C LEU A 186 1.17 16.16 6.07
N ARG A 187 1.24 16.61 7.33
CA ARG A 187 1.65 17.99 7.67
C ARG A 187 3.07 18.33 7.24
N HIS A 188 3.92 17.30 7.06
CA HIS A 188 5.30 17.41 6.60
C HIS A 188 5.47 16.98 5.14
N SER A 189 4.36 16.72 4.44
CA SER A 189 4.38 16.25 3.06
C SER A 189 4.83 17.33 2.07
N ILE A 190 5.41 16.89 0.96
CA ILE A 190 5.88 17.77 -0.10
C ILE A 190 4.71 18.05 -1.05
N VAL A 191 4.57 19.32 -1.48
CA VAL A 191 3.50 19.83 -2.37
C VAL A 191 3.44 19.09 -3.73
N LEU A 192 4.51 18.38 -4.11
CA LEU A 192 4.61 17.67 -5.38
C LEU A 192 3.74 16.40 -5.49
N SER A 193 3.12 15.93 -4.40
CA SER A 193 2.19 14.80 -4.49
C SER A 193 0.87 15.21 -5.16
N PRO A 194 0.30 14.37 -6.05
CA PRO A 194 -1.07 14.55 -6.55
C PRO A 194 -2.13 14.64 -5.44
N PHE A 195 -1.79 14.19 -4.24
CA PHE A 195 -2.67 14.08 -3.08
C PHE A 195 -2.38 15.13 -1.98
N HIS A 196 -1.60 16.18 -2.27
CA HIS A 196 -1.23 17.21 -1.30
C HIS A 196 -2.45 17.89 -0.61
N HIS A 197 -3.59 17.99 -1.30
CA HIS A 197 -4.84 18.55 -0.78
C HIS A 197 -5.43 17.78 0.42
N MET A 198 -5.06 16.52 0.63
CA MET A 198 -5.58 15.71 1.74
C MET A 198 -5.31 16.35 3.10
N LYS A 199 -4.16 17.02 3.26
CA LYS A 199 -3.82 17.75 4.48
C LYS A 199 -4.83 18.86 4.75
N GLU A 200 -5.16 19.66 3.74
CA GLU A 200 -6.08 20.79 3.86
C GLU A 200 -7.49 20.31 4.24
N ILE A 201 -7.96 19.22 3.63
CA ILE A 201 -9.23 18.57 4.00
C ILE A 201 -9.24 18.19 5.49
N LEU A 202 -8.17 17.57 5.99
CA LEU A 202 -8.08 17.22 7.40
C LEU A 202 -8.10 18.45 8.31
N GLU A 203 -7.44 19.55 7.94
CA GLU A 203 -7.45 20.78 8.72
C GLU A 203 -8.79 21.52 8.69
N ASP A 204 -9.53 21.41 7.59
CA ASP A 204 -10.85 22.02 7.46
C ASP A 204 -11.92 21.23 8.22
N GLU A 205 -11.85 19.90 8.20
CA GLU A 205 -12.77 19.04 8.96
C GLU A 205 -12.42 18.93 10.46
N TYR A 206 -11.14 19.02 10.81
CA TYR A 206 -10.64 18.93 12.19
C TYR A 206 -9.68 20.09 12.51
N PRO A 207 -10.19 21.32 12.72
CA PRO A 207 -9.37 22.50 12.95
C PRO A 207 -8.41 22.40 14.15
N GLU A 208 -8.74 21.57 15.14
CA GLU A 208 -7.91 21.30 16.32
C GLU A 208 -6.54 20.69 15.96
N LEU A 209 -6.43 19.99 14.83
CA LEU A 209 -5.18 19.35 14.38
C LEU A 209 -4.05 20.37 14.16
N ARG A 210 -4.39 21.61 13.77
CA ARG A 210 -3.40 22.69 13.57
C ARG A 210 -2.61 23.02 14.85
N THR A 211 -3.20 22.73 16.00
CA THR A 211 -2.59 22.99 17.32
C THR A 211 -1.88 21.76 17.91
N PHE A 212 -2.03 20.59 17.28
CA PHE A 212 -1.48 19.33 17.77
C PHE A 212 0.06 19.33 17.67
N LYS A 213 0.73 19.33 18.83
CA LYS A 213 2.16 19.06 18.96
C LYS A 213 2.29 17.57 19.24
N GLY A 214 2.72 16.78 18.26
CA GLY A 214 2.78 15.33 18.37
C GLY A 214 3.47 14.86 19.66
N ASN A 215 2.91 13.84 20.31
CA ASN A 215 3.53 13.22 21.47
C ASN A 215 4.86 12.59 21.03
N SER A 216 5.97 13.18 21.47
CA SER A 216 7.32 12.62 21.35
C SER A 216 7.51 11.51 22.39
N SER A 217 6.72 10.44 22.29
CA SER A 217 6.96 9.24 23.10
C SER A 217 7.78 8.25 22.28
N HIS A 218 9.11 8.35 22.37
CA HIS A 218 10.08 7.26 22.44
C HIS A 218 11.50 7.85 22.49
N SER A 219 11.87 8.39 23.65
CA SER A 219 13.25 8.32 24.11
C SER A 219 13.47 6.93 24.72
N PRO A 220 14.42 6.12 24.24
CA PRO A 220 14.84 4.94 24.99
C PRO A 220 15.59 5.45 26.22
N SER A 221 15.01 5.24 27.40
CA SER A 221 15.72 5.36 28.66
C SER A 221 16.87 4.36 28.65
N SER A 222 18.09 4.87 28.51
CA SER A 222 19.31 4.13 28.78
C SER A 222 19.33 3.74 30.25
N SER A 223 19.37 2.44 30.51
CA SER A 223 19.78 1.81 31.77
C SER A 223 20.51 0.52 31.41
#